data_AF-A0A7S0CP36-F1
#
_entry.id   AF-A0A7S0CP36-F1
#
_cell.length_a   1.000
_cell.length_b   1.000
_cell.length_c   1.000
_cell.angle_alpha   90.00
_cell.angle_beta   90.00
_cell.angle_gamma   90.00
#
_symmetry.space_group_name_H-M   'P 1'
#
loop_
_entity.id
_entity.type
_entity.pdbx_description
1 polymer ?
#
loop_
_entity_poly.entity_id
_entity_poly.type
_entity_poly.pdbx_seq_one_letter_code
_entity_poly.pdbx_strand_id
1 'polypeptide(L)'
;ISAGLWHSACLSDTGDVYCFGRNDDGQVGESKCGSIAFVPTLVDFPGINGERPEDVCITDIATGSRHSLALTAQGDLYGWGSNCFGQILPKPGSESKIHTPRRIVLPTNNARLLRVFAGSWGSAAIVGGEFASRSQVSPPTNQASTPGSD
;
A
#
# COMPACT_ATOMS: atom_id res chain seq x y z
N ILE A 1 -9.10 -10.97 -2.55
CA ILE A 1 -8.11 -12.07 -2.70
C ILE A 1 -7.15 -11.68 -3.80
N SER A 2 -5.87 -11.96 -3.64
CA SER A 2 -4.82 -11.77 -4.66
C SER A 2 -3.93 -13.02 -4.70
N ALA A 3 -3.52 -13.45 -5.89
CA ALA A 3 -2.68 -14.64 -6.07
C ALA A 3 -1.39 -14.29 -6.81
N GLY A 4 -0.26 -14.68 -6.24
CA GLY A 4 1.05 -14.63 -6.87
C GLY A 4 1.34 -15.92 -7.65
N LEU A 5 2.59 -16.09 -8.08
CA LEU A 5 2.99 -17.31 -8.80
C LEU A 5 3.02 -18.54 -7.87
N TRP A 6 3.38 -18.34 -6.60
CA TRP A 6 3.60 -19.43 -5.64
C TRP A 6 2.91 -19.24 -4.29
N HIS A 7 2.20 -18.12 -4.09
CA HIS A 7 1.51 -17.81 -2.84
C HIS A 7 0.16 -17.14 -3.12
N SER A 8 -0.70 -17.10 -2.12
CA SER A 8 -2.00 -16.44 -2.18
C SER A 8 -2.19 -15.61 -0.93
N ALA A 9 -2.91 -14.50 -1.08
CA ALA A 9 -3.26 -13.58 -0.01
C ALA A 9 -4.77 -13.34 -0.03
N CYS A 10 -5.42 -13.39 1.13
CA CYS A 10 -6.80 -12.97 1.31
C CYS A 10 -6.90 -11.85 2.33
N LEU A 11 -7.84 -10.95 2.08
CA LEU A 11 -8.19 -9.82 2.93
C LEU A 11 -9.56 -10.12 3.51
N SER A 12 -9.67 -10.06 4.83
CA SER A 12 -10.93 -10.18 5.56
C SER A 12 -11.68 -8.84 5.62
N ASP A 13 -12.93 -8.88 6.04
CA ASP A 13 -13.76 -7.70 6.29
C ASP A 13 -13.31 -6.89 7.52
N THR A 14 -12.60 -7.50 8.45
CA THR A 14 -11.96 -6.84 9.60
C THR A 14 -10.65 -6.14 9.25
N GLY A 15 -10.15 -6.30 8.02
CA GLY A 15 -8.88 -5.72 7.57
C GLY A 15 -7.66 -6.58 7.89
N ASP A 16 -7.85 -7.82 8.38
CA ASP A 16 -6.77 -8.80 8.53
C ASP A 16 -6.38 -9.41 7.18
N VAL A 17 -5.08 -9.63 6.99
CA VAL A 17 -4.52 -10.30 5.82
C VAL A 17 -4.00 -11.67 6.20
N TYR A 18 -4.39 -12.69 5.44
CA TYR A 18 -3.83 -14.03 5.57
C TYR A 18 -3.08 -14.41 4.29
N CYS A 19 -1.91 -14.99 4.44
CA CYS A 19 -1.11 -15.51 3.33
C CYS A 19 -0.83 -17.00 3.50
N PHE A 20 -0.73 -17.71 2.38
CA PHE A 20 -0.37 -19.13 2.34
C PHE A 20 0.30 -19.50 1.02
N GLY A 21 1.01 -20.63 1.00
CA GLY A 21 1.83 -21.09 -0.13
C GLY A 21 3.32 -21.00 0.15
N ARG A 22 4.13 -20.80 -0.89
CA ARG A 22 5.60 -20.74 -0.79
C ARG A 22 6.05 -19.54 0.01
N ASN A 23 7.13 -19.70 0.79
CA ASN A 23 7.71 -18.68 1.67
C ASN A 23 9.25 -18.61 1.61
N ASP A 24 9.89 -19.23 0.63
CA ASP A 24 11.36 -19.21 0.47
C ASP A 24 11.95 -17.79 0.35
N ASP A 25 11.16 -16.83 -0.12
CA ASP A 25 11.56 -15.42 -0.20
C ASP A 25 10.83 -14.53 0.81
N GLY A 26 10.09 -15.13 1.75
CA GLY A 26 9.28 -14.41 2.73
C GLY A 26 7.89 -14.01 2.22
N GLN A 27 7.36 -14.64 1.16
CA GLN A 27 6.10 -14.21 0.53
C GLN A 27 4.86 -14.29 1.43
N VAL A 28 4.93 -15.10 2.49
CA VAL A 28 3.84 -15.23 3.47
C VAL A 28 3.86 -14.06 4.46
N GLY A 29 5.02 -13.44 4.70
CA GLY A 29 5.12 -12.31 5.64
C GLY A 29 5.19 -12.73 7.11
N GLU A 30 5.50 -14.00 7.38
CA GLU A 30 5.77 -14.50 8.73
C GLU A 30 7.12 -15.20 8.78
N SER A 31 8.01 -14.67 9.63
CA SER A 31 9.40 -15.11 9.78
C SER A 31 9.55 -16.53 10.36
N LYS A 32 8.58 -16.98 11.18
CA LYS A 32 8.59 -18.31 11.79
C LYS A 32 8.10 -19.40 10.85
N CYS A 33 7.49 -19.01 9.73
CA CYS A 33 7.05 -19.97 8.74
C CYS A 33 8.26 -20.50 7.97
N GLY A 34 8.33 -21.82 7.77
CA GLY A 34 9.38 -22.47 6.97
C GLY A 34 9.30 -22.09 5.48
N SER A 35 9.76 -22.98 4.60
CA SER A 35 9.73 -22.73 3.15
C SER A 35 8.31 -22.69 2.55
N ILE A 36 7.30 -23.20 3.26
CA ILE A 36 5.90 -23.27 2.81
C ILE A 36 4.96 -23.08 4.02
N ALA A 37 3.94 -22.24 3.84
CA ALA A 37 2.77 -22.16 4.70
C ALA A 37 1.61 -22.99 4.11
N PHE A 38 1.30 -24.13 4.75
CA PHE A 38 0.22 -25.02 4.31
C PHE A 38 -1.18 -24.54 4.72
N VAL A 39 -1.25 -23.55 5.61
CA VAL A 39 -2.50 -22.99 6.13
C VAL A 39 -2.47 -21.46 6.00
N PRO A 40 -3.64 -20.80 5.85
CA PRO A 40 -3.73 -19.35 5.93
C PRO A 40 -3.08 -18.84 7.22
N THR A 41 -1.97 -18.12 7.07
CA THR A 41 -1.19 -17.56 8.17
C THR A 41 -1.49 -16.08 8.27
N LEU A 42 -1.87 -15.64 9.46
CA LEU A 42 -2.10 -14.22 9.72
C LEU A 42 -0.79 -13.46 9.54
N VAL A 43 -0.85 -12.39 8.75
CA VAL A 43 0.29 -11.50 8.51
C VAL A 43 0.28 -10.40 9.58
N ASP A 44 1.38 -10.28 10.31
CA ASP A 44 1.53 -9.27 11.36
C ASP A 44 2.16 -7.98 10.80
N PHE A 45 1.46 -6.85 10.95
CA PHE A 45 1.89 -5.57 10.43
C PHE A 45 2.52 -4.73 11.56
N PRO A 46 3.83 -4.41 11.48
CA PRO A 46 4.45 -3.58 12.50
C PRO A 46 3.88 -2.17 12.43
N GLY A 47 3.50 -1.65 13.60
CA GLY A 47 3.16 -0.25 13.76
C GLY A 47 4.37 0.66 13.72
N ILE A 48 4.09 1.96 13.85
CA ILE A 48 5.13 3.00 13.85
C ILE A 48 6.15 2.80 14.99
N ASN A 49 5.78 2.07 16.06
CA ASN A 49 6.63 1.77 17.21
C ASN A 49 6.84 0.26 17.48
N GLY A 50 6.55 -0.63 16.52
CA GLY A 50 6.74 -2.08 16.69
C GLY A 50 5.59 -2.81 17.41
N GLU A 51 4.59 -2.10 17.90
CA GLU A 51 3.31 -2.68 18.33
C GLU A 51 2.33 -2.61 17.15
N ARG A 52 1.56 -3.68 16.89
CA ARG A 52 0.48 -3.66 15.90
C ARG A 52 -0.49 -2.54 16.30
N PRO A 53 -0.60 -1.43 15.55
CA PRO A 53 -1.52 -0.38 15.90
C PRO A 53 -2.91 -0.97 15.82
N GLU A 54 -3.72 -0.70 16.83
CA GLU A 54 -5.14 -1.04 16.89
C GLU A 54 -5.89 -0.54 15.64
N ASP A 55 -5.28 0.40 14.92
CA ASP A 55 -5.81 1.09 13.75
C ASP A 55 -5.33 0.58 12.38
N VAL A 56 -4.46 -0.44 12.30
CA VAL A 56 -4.04 -0.96 10.97
C VAL A 56 -5.16 -1.81 10.37
N CYS A 57 -5.98 -1.13 9.57
CA CYS A 57 -7.01 -1.73 8.74
C CYS A 57 -6.53 -1.77 7.29
N ILE A 58 -6.29 -2.98 6.76
CA ILE A 58 -5.92 -3.14 5.35
C ILE A 58 -7.16 -3.00 4.47
N THR A 59 -7.03 -2.23 3.40
CA THR A 59 -8.12 -1.93 2.46
C THR A 59 -7.87 -2.42 1.05
N ASP A 60 -6.60 -2.69 0.70
CA ASP A 60 -6.23 -3.22 -0.61
C ASP A 60 -4.98 -4.10 -0.49
N ILE A 61 -4.93 -5.17 -1.29
CA ILE A 61 -3.81 -6.11 -1.35
C ILE A 61 -3.46 -6.45 -2.78
N ALA A 62 -2.16 -6.59 -3.06
CA ALA A 62 -1.67 -7.03 -4.36
C ALA A 62 -0.51 -7.99 -4.20
N THR A 63 -0.42 -8.99 -5.07
CA THR A 63 0.66 -9.99 -5.06
C THR A 63 1.31 -10.08 -6.42
N GLY A 64 2.63 -9.94 -6.45
CA GLY A 64 3.44 -10.22 -7.63
C GLY A 64 3.87 -11.68 -7.69
N SER A 65 4.87 -12.01 -8.52
CA SER A 65 5.35 -13.40 -8.63
C SER A 65 5.88 -13.96 -7.30
N ARG A 66 6.58 -13.12 -6.52
CA ARG A 66 7.28 -13.52 -5.28
C ARG A 66 7.24 -12.43 -4.20
N HIS A 67 6.38 -11.42 -4.33
CA HIS A 67 6.25 -10.35 -3.34
C HIS A 67 4.78 -9.99 -3.16
N SER A 68 4.49 -9.28 -2.09
CA SER A 68 3.16 -8.87 -1.70
C SER A 68 3.18 -7.42 -1.24
N LEU A 69 2.06 -6.74 -1.43
CA LEU A 69 1.80 -5.37 -1.03
C LEU A 69 0.47 -5.29 -0.30
N ALA A 70 0.39 -4.43 0.71
CA ALA A 70 -0.85 -4.11 1.40
C ALA A 70 -0.95 -2.60 1.64
N LEU A 71 -2.15 -2.06 1.47
CA LEU A 71 -2.47 -0.65 1.68
C LEU A 71 -3.41 -0.49 2.87
N THR A 72 -3.03 0.34 3.83
CA THR A 72 -3.89 0.66 4.99
C THR A 72 -4.94 1.70 4.63
N ALA A 73 -6.02 1.77 5.42
CA ALA A 73 -7.03 2.81 5.34
C ALA A 73 -6.43 4.21 5.50
N GLN A 74 -5.34 4.35 6.26
CA GLN A 74 -4.62 5.60 6.50
C GLN A 74 -3.71 6.00 5.32
N GLY A 75 -3.56 5.12 4.32
CA GLY A 75 -2.73 5.37 3.14
C GLY A 75 -1.28 4.90 3.27
N ASP A 76 -0.95 4.15 4.33
CA ASP A 76 0.38 3.55 4.47
C ASP A 76 0.51 2.32 3.57
N LEU A 77 1.67 2.20 2.93
CA LEU A 77 2.02 1.07 2.08
C LEU A 77 2.97 0.13 2.82
N TYR A 78 2.66 -1.16 2.79
CA TYR A 78 3.51 -2.22 3.29
C TYR A 78 3.88 -3.18 2.16
N GLY A 79 5.08 -3.74 2.22
CA GLY A 79 5.46 -4.84 1.33
C GLY A 79 6.36 -5.86 2.00
N TRP A 80 6.29 -7.09 1.50
CA TRP A 80 7.07 -8.24 1.95
C TRP A 80 7.30 -9.25 0.81
N GLY A 81 8.22 -10.19 1.01
CA GLY A 81 8.67 -11.16 0.02
C GLY A 81 9.98 -10.77 -0.67
N SER A 82 10.14 -11.21 -1.92
CA SER A 82 11.33 -10.97 -2.73
C SER A 82 11.51 -9.50 -3.05
N ASN A 83 12.72 -9.00 -2.81
CA ASN A 83 13.16 -7.65 -3.12
C ASN A 83 14.43 -7.63 -4.01
N CYS A 84 14.73 -8.75 -4.70
CA CYS A 84 15.92 -8.88 -5.55
C CYS A 84 16.02 -7.83 -6.67
N PHE A 85 14.90 -7.22 -7.06
CA PHE A 85 14.81 -6.17 -8.08
C PHE A 85 14.35 -4.82 -7.49
N GLY A 86 14.33 -4.68 -6.16
CA GLY A 86 13.84 -3.47 -5.49
C GLY A 86 12.31 -3.33 -5.57
N GLN A 87 11.56 -4.43 -5.68
CA GLN A 87 10.09 -4.41 -5.81
C GLN A 87 9.38 -3.77 -4.61
N ILE A 88 10.00 -3.80 -3.43
CA ILE A 88 9.46 -3.30 -2.17
C ILE A 88 10.26 -2.07 -1.71
N LEU A 89 11.59 -2.22 -1.63
CA LEU A 89 12.49 -1.14 -1.21
C LEU A 89 13.45 -0.81 -2.36
N PRO A 90 13.16 0.26 -3.13
CA PRO A 90 13.98 0.66 -4.27
C PRO A 90 15.24 1.44 -3.83
N LYS A 91 15.95 0.96 -2.80
CA LYS A 91 17.20 1.56 -2.31
C LYS A 91 18.38 0.60 -2.55
N PRO A 92 19.52 1.07 -3.10
CA PRO A 92 20.73 0.26 -3.23
C PRO A 92 21.18 -0.33 -1.89
N GLY A 93 21.57 -1.60 -1.88
CA GLY A 93 22.02 -2.32 -0.68
C GLY A 93 20.90 -2.80 0.25
N SER A 94 19.63 -2.73 -0.17
CA SER A 94 18.51 -3.29 0.60
C SER A 94 18.58 -4.83 0.64
N GLU A 95 17.97 -5.41 1.68
CA GLU A 95 17.78 -6.85 1.80
C GLU A 95 17.08 -7.42 0.56
N SER A 96 17.52 -8.59 0.09
CA SER A 96 16.95 -9.26 -1.08
C SER A 96 15.65 -10.00 -0.78
N LYS A 97 15.34 -10.20 0.51
CA LYS A 97 14.15 -10.88 1.01
C LYS A 97 13.66 -10.14 2.25
N ILE A 98 12.37 -9.88 2.32
CA ILE A 98 11.71 -9.19 3.42
C ILE A 98 10.70 -10.16 4.01
N HIS A 99 11.05 -10.78 5.14
CA HIS A 99 10.27 -11.88 5.72
C HIS A 99 9.04 -11.43 6.53
N THR A 100 8.96 -10.15 6.87
CA THR A 100 7.82 -9.55 7.59
C THR A 100 7.42 -8.24 6.89
N PRO A 101 6.13 -7.84 6.91
CA PRO A 101 5.68 -6.60 6.30
C PRO A 101 6.51 -5.41 6.74
N ARG A 102 7.04 -4.68 5.77
CA ARG A 102 7.80 -3.47 6.03
C ARG A 102 7.11 -2.28 5.38
N ARG A 103 6.95 -1.22 6.17
CA ARG A 103 6.39 0.05 5.70
C ARG A 103 7.30 0.66 4.63
N ILE A 104 6.72 1.02 3.50
CA ILE A 104 7.37 1.67 2.36
C ILE A 104 7.09 3.17 2.47
N VAL A 105 8.15 3.97 2.59
CA VAL A 105 8.04 5.43 2.61
C VAL A 105 8.20 5.94 1.19
N LEU A 106 7.12 6.46 0.60
CA LEU A 106 7.13 7.05 -0.73
C LEU A 106 7.28 8.58 -0.66
N PRO A 107 7.97 9.22 -1.62
CA PRO A 107 8.08 10.68 -1.70
C PRO A 107 6.80 11.30 -2.28
N THR A 108 5.65 11.10 -1.62
CA THR A 108 4.35 11.54 -2.13
C THR A 108 3.92 12.92 -1.64
N ASN A 109 4.75 13.66 -0.90
CA ASN A 109 4.40 14.95 -0.31
C ASN A 109 3.05 14.91 0.44
N ASN A 110 2.86 13.90 1.30
CA ASN A 110 1.62 13.62 2.04
C ASN A 110 0.40 13.23 1.19
N ALA A 111 0.56 12.99 -0.11
CA ALA A 111 -0.53 12.46 -0.93
C ALA A 111 -0.84 11.00 -0.55
N ARG A 112 -2.14 10.69 -0.49
CA ARG A 112 -2.67 9.40 -0.03
C ARG A 112 -2.68 8.37 -1.15
N LEU A 113 -2.24 7.15 -0.88
CA LEU A 113 -2.39 6.04 -1.81
C LEU A 113 -3.84 5.53 -1.86
N LEU A 114 -4.31 5.21 -3.06
CA LEU A 114 -5.68 4.77 -3.32
C LEU A 114 -5.78 3.30 -3.73
N ARG A 115 -4.74 2.78 -4.40
CA ARG A 115 -4.66 1.42 -4.94
C ARG A 115 -3.21 0.97 -5.06
N VAL A 116 -3.01 -0.34 -4.93
CA VAL A 116 -1.71 -0.99 -5.13
C VAL A 116 -1.80 -2.08 -6.20
N PHE A 117 -0.73 -2.24 -6.96
CA PHE A 117 -0.60 -3.23 -8.02
C PHE A 117 0.78 -3.86 -7.96
N ALA A 118 0.83 -5.18 -8.18
CA ALA A 118 2.06 -5.93 -8.19
C ALA A 118 2.15 -6.76 -9.47
N GLY A 119 3.21 -6.54 -10.24
CA GLY A 119 3.56 -7.35 -11.40
C GLY A 119 4.57 -8.45 -11.04
N SER A 120 5.11 -9.12 -12.06
CA SER A 120 6.07 -10.21 -11.81
C SER A 120 7.36 -9.74 -11.12
N TRP A 121 7.86 -8.57 -11.48
CA TRP A 121 9.14 -8.03 -11.02
C TRP A 121 9.09 -6.57 -10.55
N GLY A 122 7.90 -5.99 -10.46
CA GLY A 122 7.75 -4.59 -10.08
C GLY A 122 6.40 -4.31 -9.44
N SER A 123 6.28 -3.11 -8.91
CA SER A 123 5.13 -2.63 -8.16
C SER A 123 4.69 -1.29 -8.71
N ALA A 124 3.40 -1.01 -8.67
CA ALA A 124 2.83 0.29 -9.00
C ALA A 124 1.77 0.66 -7.98
N ALA A 125 1.56 1.95 -7.76
CA ALA A 125 0.50 2.43 -6.87
C ALA A 125 -0.13 3.70 -7.44
N ILE A 126 -1.41 3.88 -7.20
CA ILE A 126 -2.13 5.10 -7.57
C ILE A 126 -2.15 6.02 -6.36
N VAL A 127 -1.65 7.24 -6.56
CA VAL A 127 -1.66 8.31 -5.57
C VAL A 127 -2.84 9.22 -5.86
N GLY A 128 -3.67 9.49 -4.86
CA GLY A 128 -4.69 10.53 -4.92
C GLY A 128 -4.07 11.87 -4.56
N GLY A 129 -4.18 12.85 -5.46
CA GLY A 129 -3.94 14.25 -5.12
C GLY A 129 -5.15 14.85 -4.39
N GLU A 130 -4.94 15.87 -3.56
CA GLU A 130 -6.02 16.79 -3.24
C GLU A 130 -6.56 17.32 -4.57
N PHE A 131 -7.79 16.95 -4.93
CA PHE A 131 -8.55 17.82 -5.80
C PHE A 131 -8.73 19.11 -5.00
N ALA A 132 -7.86 20.09 -5.23
CA ALA A 132 -8.14 21.47 -4.84
C ALA A 132 -9.60 21.70 -5.24
N SER A 133 -10.47 21.92 -4.25
CA SER A 133 -11.89 22.08 -4.47
C SER A 133 -12.03 23.04 -5.63
N ARG A 134 -12.67 22.61 -6.72
CA ARG A 134 -12.95 23.44 -7.89
C ARG A 134 -13.38 24.80 -7.35
N SER A 135 -12.51 25.81 -7.50
CA SER A 135 -12.74 27.12 -6.92
C SER A 135 -14.15 27.52 -7.31
N GLN A 136 -14.98 27.84 -6.31
CA GLN A 136 -16.28 28.44 -6.61
C GLN A 136 -15.96 29.68 -7.45
N VAL A 137 -16.24 29.58 -8.75
CA VAL A 137 -16.30 30.75 -9.60
C VAL A 137 -17.50 31.50 -9.08
N SER A 138 -17.27 32.47 -8.20
CA SER A 138 -18.28 33.45 -7.84
C SER A 138 -18.81 34.03 -9.16
N PRO A 139 -20.13 34.06 -9.38
CA PRO A 139 -20.67 34.68 -10.59
C PRO A 139 -20.19 36.14 -10.66
N PRO A 140 -19.94 36.66 -11.86
CA PRO A 140 -19.42 38.02 -12.01
C PRO A 140 -20.37 39.01 -11.34
N THR A 141 -19.84 39.76 -10.38
CA THR A 141 -20.52 40.90 -9.78
C THR A 141 -20.69 41.95 -10.90
N ASN A 142 -21.90 42.05 -11.45
CA ASN A 142 -22.26 43.19 -12.29
C ASN A 142 -22.24 44.45 -11.42
N GLN A 143 -21.11 45.15 -11.39
CA GLN A 143 -21.10 46.55 -11.01
C GLN A 143 -21.84 47.33 -12.09
N ALA A 144 -23.12 47.62 -11.84
CA ALA A 144 -23.81 48.67 -12.55
C ALA A 144 -23.14 50.00 -12.16
N SER A 145 -22.27 50.48 -13.04
CA SER A 145 -21.81 51.86 -13.03
C SER A 145 -23.01 52.77 -13.32
N THR A 146 -23.51 53.45 -12.29
CA THR A 146 -24.32 54.65 -12.49
C THR A 146 -23.40 55.78 -12.96
N PRO A 147 -23.64 56.43 -14.10
CA PRO A 147 -22.89 57.61 -14.50
C PRO A 147 -23.25 58.78 -13.58
N GLY A 148 -22.25 59.59 -13.24
CA GLY A 148 -22.43 60.80 -12.46
C GLY A 148 -23.02 61.96 -13.26
N SER A 149 -23.50 62.94 -12.47
CA SER A 149 -23.75 64.38 -12.71
C SER A 149 -24.77 64.78 -13.78
N ASP A 150 -25.86 65.43 -13.36
CA ASP A 150 -25.93 66.90 -13.23
C ASP A 150 -26.93 67.33 -12.14
#